data_AF-A0AAW1YBX2-F1
#
_entry.id   AF-A0AAW1YBX2-F1
#
_cell.length_a   1.000
_cell.length_b   1.000
_cell.length_c   1.000
_cell.angle_alpha   90.00
_cell.angle_beta   90.00
_cell.angle_gamma   90.00
#
_symmetry.space_group_name_H-M   'P 1'
#
loop_
_entity.id
_entity.type
_entity.pdbx_description
1 polymer ?
#
loop_
_entity_poly.entity_id
_entity_poly.type
_entity_poly.pdbx_seq_one_letter_code
_entity_poly.pdbx_strand_id
1 'polypeptide(L)'
;MERTKSIPLQPPTYGNLITILSIDGGGIRGLIPGTILAFLESELQKLDGEDVRLADYFDVISGTSTGGLVTAMLTTPDENSRPVFAAKDIKDFYLKHSPEIFPQNTWSPFPHVIKIIKSLVGPKYDGNFEIKEKPSFDALLSDISIATSAAPTYLPAHYFETEDAEGKVREFNLIDGGVAANNPTLVAIGEVTKEIIKGSSDFFPIKPMDYGSANMVDLHLSVVFQALHSEKNYLRIQDDTLSGQVSSVDIATKQNFNDLVEVGEGLLKKPVSRVNLENGRFEASNHETNEEALIRFAKLLSEEKWLRLARSPDGKCAMPNSD
;
A
#
# COMPACT_ATOMS: atom_id res chain seq x y z
N MET A 1 29.32 7.05 -7.85
CA MET A 1 28.86 5.66 -7.73
C MET A 1 27.71 5.50 -8.70
N GLU A 2 27.91 4.72 -9.76
CA GLU A 2 26.80 4.33 -10.64
C GLU A 2 25.81 3.52 -9.79
N ARG A 3 24.58 4.02 -9.64
CA ARG A 3 23.50 3.22 -9.05
C ARG A 3 23.24 2.04 -9.98
N THR A 4 23.26 0.83 -9.42
CA THR A 4 22.96 -0.42 -10.12
C THR A 4 21.59 -0.29 -10.80
N LYS A 5 21.50 -0.58 -12.10
CA LYS A 5 20.20 -0.65 -12.80
C LYS A 5 19.30 -1.62 -12.04
N SER A 6 18.16 -1.15 -11.54
CA SER A 6 17.21 -2.00 -10.83
C SER A 6 16.66 -3.06 -11.77
N ILE A 7 16.70 -4.30 -11.31
CA ILE A 7 16.07 -5.42 -11.99
C ILE A 7 14.55 -5.27 -11.80
N PRO A 8 13.75 -5.19 -12.88
CA PRO A 8 12.30 -5.11 -12.76
C PRO A 8 11.73 -6.33 -12.04
N LEU A 9 10.69 -6.13 -11.21
CA LEU A 9 9.95 -7.22 -10.60
C LEU A 9 9.36 -8.10 -11.70
N GLN A 10 9.78 -9.37 -11.72
CA GLN A 10 9.31 -10.32 -12.72
C GLN A 10 7.87 -10.75 -12.41
N PRO A 11 7.03 -10.99 -13.44
CA PRO A 11 5.62 -11.32 -13.27
C PRO A 11 5.38 -12.58 -12.40
N PRO A 12 4.24 -12.65 -11.69
CA PRO A 12 3.83 -13.82 -10.91
C PRO A 12 3.82 -15.14 -11.68
N THR A 13 3.64 -15.14 -13.00
CA THR A 13 3.69 -16.37 -13.81
C THR A 13 5.03 -17.12 -13.72
N TYR A 14 6.13 -16.45 -13.36
CA TYR A 14 7.43 -17.10 -13.13
C TYR A 14 7.60 -17.58 -11.70
N GLY A 15 6.68 -17.23 -10.82
CA GLY A 15 6.75 -17.47 -9.39
C GLY A 15 5.79 -18.55 -8.91
N ASN A 16 5.52 -18.54 -7.61
CA ASN A 16 4.50 -19.39 -7.00
C ASN A 16 3.43 -18.57 -6.26
N LEU A 17 3.69 -17.30 -5.98
CA LEU A 17 2.84 -16.44 -5.16
C LEU A 17 2.48 -15.16 -5.91
N ILE A 18 1.36 -14.55 -5.53
CA ILE A 18 1.05 -13.16 -5.87
C ILE A 18 1.16 -12.37 -4.57
N THR A 19 1.90 -11.27 -4.59
CA THR A 19 2.23 -10.48 -3.40
C THR A 19 1.42 -9.18 -3.38
N ILE A 20 0.62 -9.00 -2.33
CA ILE A 20 -0.27 -7.83 -2.19
C ILE A 20 0.06 -7.11 -0.88
N LEU A 21 0.30 -5.81 -0.97
CA LEU A 21 0.38 -4.90 0.15
C LEU A 21 -0.89 -4.02 0.17
N SER A 22 -1.51 -3.92 1.34
CA SER A 22 -2.72 -3.12 1.55
C SER A 22 -2.55 -2.22 2.77
N ILE A 23 -2.85 -0.94 2.61
CA ILE A 23 -2.63 0.09 3.62
C ILE A 23 -3.95 0.82 3.90
N ASP A 24 -4.42 0.71 5.13
CA ASP A 24 -5.68 1.33 5.56
C ASP A 24 -5.62 2.86 5.60
N GLY A 25 -6.80 3.48 5.50
CA GLY A 25 -6.99 4.90 5.79
C GLY A 25 -6.91 5.22 7.28
N GLY A 26 -6.56 6.46 7.61
CA GLY A 26 -6.48 6.86 9.02
C GLY A 26 -5.97 8.26 9.35
N GLY A 27 -5.86 9.18 8.37
CA GLY A 27 -5.31 10.52 8.58
C GLY A 27 -3.86 10.45 9.08
N ILE A 28 -3.49 11.28 10.05
CA ILE A 28 -2.12 11.30 10.62
C ILE A 28 -1.67 9.96 11.21
N ARG A 29 -2.61 9.05 11.51
CA ARG A 29 -2.29 7.70 12.00
C ARG A 29 -1.57 6.85 10.96
N GLY A 30 -1.43 7.32 9.71
CA GLY A 30 -0.53 6.75 8.70
C GLY A 30 0.92 6.59 9.15
N LEU A 31 1.34 7.31 10.20
CA LEU A 31 2.62 7.07 10.88
C LEU A 31 2.76 5.65 11.44
N ILE A 32 1.66 5.03 11.89
CA ILE A 32 1.67 3.66 12.42
C ILE A 32 2.08 2.66 11.32
N PRO A 33 1.32 2.52 10.19
CA PRO A 33 1.75 1.65 9.10
C PRO A 33 3.07 2.13 8.48
N GLY A 34 3.37 3.44 8.45
CA GLY A 34 4.66 3.95 8.00
C GLY A 34 5.85 3.37 8.78
N THR A 35 5.75 3.28 10.11
CA THR A 35 6.76 2.64 10.97
C THR A 35 6.90 1.14 10.67
N ILE A 36 5.78 0.43 10.47
CA ILE A 36 5.78 -1.00 10.13
C ILE A 36 6.43 -1.25 8.76
N LEU A 37 6.11 -0.42 7.77
CA LEU A 37 6.67 -0.51 6.41
C LEU A 37 8.15 -0.17 6.39
N ALA A 38 8.59 0.80 7.17
CA ALA A 38 10.00 1.12 7.33
C ALA A 38 10.79 -0.07 7.92
N PHE A 39 10.22 -0.77 8.90
CA PHE A 39 10.80 -2.00 9.42
C PHE A 39 10.88 -3.09 8.35
N LEU A 40 9.78 -3.38 7.66
CA LEU A 40 9.76 -4.39 6.59
C LEU A 40 10.78 -4.11 5.47
N GLU A 41 10.83 -2.86 4.99
CA GLU A 41 11.79 -2.46 3.97
C GLU A 41 13.24 -2.60 4.47
N SER A 42 13.51 -2.30 5.74
CA SER A 42 14.83 -2.50 6.32
C SER A 42 15.25 -3.98 6.40
N GLU A 43 14.31 -4.90 6.67
CA GLU A 43 14.59 -6.34 6.64
C GLU A 43 14.88 -6.83 5.22
N LEU A 44 14.15 -6.31 4.22
CA LEU A 44 14.42 -6.60 2.81
C LEU A 44 15.78 -6.06 2.37
N GLN A 45 16.15 -4.86 2.81
CA GLN A 45 17.47 -4.26 2.54
C GLN A 45 18.62 -5.06 3.15
N LYS A 46 18.43 -5.68 4.32
CA LYS A 46 19.41 -6.61 4.91
C LYS A 46 19.61 -7.88 4.08
N LEU A 47 18.58 -8.33 3.36
CA LEU A 47 18.61 -9.55 2.55
C LEU A 47 19.18 -9.29 1.14
N ASP A 48 18.70 -8.22 0.48
CA ASP A 48 18.90 -8.02 -0.95
C ASP A 48 19.67 -6.72 -1.31
N GLY A 49 20.08 -5.94 -0.31
CA GLY A 49 20.89 -4.72 -0.47
C GLY A 49 20.14 -3.41 -0.22
N GLU A 50 20.87 -2.33 0.10
CA GLU A 50 20.30 -1.05 0.56
C GLU A 50 19.41 -0.31 -0.47
N ASP A 51 19.60 -0.61 -1.75
CA ASP A 51 18.88 0.06 -2.84
C ASP A 51 17.47 -0.51 -3.07
N VAL A 52 17.12 -1.65 -2.47
CA VAL A 52 15.80 -2.27 -2.67
C VAL A 52 14.69 -1.48 -1.98
N ARG A 53 13.50 -1.52 -2.57
CA ARG A 53 12.29 -0.82 -2.12
C ARG A 53 11.12 -1.78 -2.09
N LEU A 54 10.07 -1.45 -1.33
CA LEU A 54 8.86 -2.27 -1.24
C LEU A 54 8.24 -2.59 -2.61
N ALA A 55 8.25 -1.65 -3.55
CA ALA A 55 7.74 -1.84 -4.92
C ALA A 55 8.48 -2.94 -5.70
N ASP A 56 9.68 -3.36 -5.27
CA ASP A 56 10.43 -4.47 -5.91
C ASP A 56 9.93 -5.86 -5.51
N TYR A 57 8.96 -5.95 -4.59
CA TYR A 57 8.51 -7.20 -3.98
C TYR A 57 7.00 -7.41 -4.05
N PHE A 58 6.22 -6.34 -4.21
CA PHE A 58 4.77 -6.39 -4.22
C PHE A 58 4.22 -6.18 -5.63
N ASP A 59 3.46 -7.16 -6.13
CA ASP A 59 2.76 -7.08 -7.42
C ASP A 59 1.67 -6.02 -7.38
N VAL A 60 1.01 -5.87 -6.23
CA VAL A 60 -0.03 -4.87 -6.00
C VAL A 60 0.21 -4.17 -4.68
N ILE A 61 0.27 -2.84 -4.72
CA ILE A 61 0.22 -1.98 -3.54
C ILE A 61 -1.07 -1.17 -3.62
N SER A 62 -1.90 -1.29 -2.59
CA SER A 62 -3.20 -0.62 -2.50
C SER A 62 -3.30 0.19 -1.22
N GLY A 63 -4.02 1.30 -1.28
CA GLY A 63 -4.16 2.19 -0.15
C GLY A 63 -5.39 3.07 -0.25
N THR A 64 -6.03 3.31 0.91
CA THR A 64 -7.18 4.22 1.04
C THR A 64 -6.78 5.45 1.82
N SER A 65 -7.22 6.65 1.39
CA SER A 65 -6.91 7.91 2.10
C SER A 65 -5.40 8.11 2.25
N THR A 66 -4.97 8.40 3.47
CA THR A 66 -3.57 8.36 3.90
C THR A 66 -2.81 7.12 3.41
N GLY A 67 -3.42 5.93 3.41
CA GLY A 67 -2.81 4.73 2.84
C GLY A 67 -2.55 4.86 1.35
N GLY A 68 -3.46 5.51 0.60
CA GLY A 68 -3.30 5.79 -0.83
C GLY A 68 -2.21 6.83 -1.11
N LEU A 69 -2.06 7.83 -0.23
CA LEU A 69 -0.93 8.76 -0.27
C LEU A 69 0.40 8.03 -0.05
N VAL A 70 0.47 7.14 0.94
CA VAL A 70 1.65 6.29 1.18
C VAL A 70 1.92 5.37 -0.01
N THR A 71 0.88 4.78 -0.62
CA THR A 71 1.01 3.99 -1.85
C THR A 71 1.66 4.84 -2.95
N ALA A 72 1.14 6.05 -3.22
CA ALA A 72 1.71 6.94 -4.22
C ALA A 72 3.19 7.25 -3.94
N MET A 73 3.55 7.54 -2.69
CA MET A 73 4.95 7.79 -2.31
C MET A 73 5.85 6.58 -2.61
N LEU A 74 5.38 5.36 -2.33
CA LEU A 74 6.16 4.13 -2.48
C LEU A 74 6.22 3.60 -3.93
N THR A 75 5.38 4.10 -4.83
CA THR A 75 5.30 3.60 -6.22
C THR A 75 5.64 4.62 -7.29
N THR A 76 5.62 5.93 -6.97
CA THR A 76 5.94 6.96 -7.97
C THR A 76 7.39 6.80 -8.43
N PRO A 77 7.65 6.60 -9.74
CA PRO A 77 9.01 6.48 -10.26
C PRO A 77 9.71 7.84 -10.33
N ASP A 78 11.00 7.85 -10.02
CA ASP A 78 11.95 8.92 -10.31
C ASP A 78 12.49 8.80 -11.75
N GLU A 79 13.44 9.65 -12.11
CA GLU A 79 14.11 9.62 -13.43
C GLU A 79 14.80 8.28 -13.74
N ASN A 80 15.09 7.47 -12.72
CA ASN A 80 15.72 6.15 -12.84
C ASN A 80 14.69 5.01 -12.77
N SER A 81 13.38 5.31 -12.84
CA SER A 81 12.30 4.33 -12.66
C SER A 81 12.32 3.62 -11.30
N ARG A 82 12.80 4.31 -10.26
CA ARG A 82 12.78 3.84 -8.86
C ARG A 82 11.75 4.61 -8.05
N PRO A 83 11.14 4.01 -7.02
CA PRO A 83 10.34 4.76 -6.06
C PRO A 83 11.07 6.00 -5.53
N VAL A 84 10.42 7.16 -5.65
CA VAL A 84 10.96 8.45 -5.18
C VAL A 84 11.22 8.42 -3.66
N PHE A 85 10.37 7.74 -2.90
CA PHE A 85 10.47 7.64 -1.45
C PHE A 85 10.82 6.22 -0.99
N ALA A 86 11.69 6.12 0.02
CA ALA A 86 11.82 4.93 0.84
C ALA A 86 10.74 4.92 1.93
N ALA A 87 10.43 3.75 2.48
CA ALA A 87 9.43 3.61 3.54
C ALA A 87 9.80 4.41 4.79
N LYS A 88 11.09 4.55 5.11
CA LYS A 88 11.57 5.41 6.21
C LYS A 88 11.24 6.89 6.04
N ASP A 89 11.10 7.36 4.79
CA ASP A 89 10.86 8.78 4.48
C ASP A 89 9.40 9.18 4.76
N ILE A 90 8.50 8.20 4.91
CA ILE A 90 7.08 8.42 5.25
C ILE A 90 6.97 9.25 6.53
N LYS A 91 7.73 8.88 7.58
CA LYS A 91 7.70 9.59 8.85
C LYS A 91 8.00 11.08 8.70
N ASP A 92 9.09 11.40 8.00
CA ASP A 92 9.54 12.78 7.80
C ASP A 92 8.53 13.57 6.95
N PHE A 93 7.91 12.91 5.96
CA PHE A 93 6.83 13.49 5.19
C PHE A 93 5.65 13.90 6.08
N TYR A 94 5.17 13.02 6.97
CA TYR A 94 4.06 13.35 7.88
C TYR A 94 4.45 14.48 8.84
N LEU A 95 5.65 14.41 9.45
CA LEU A 95 6.13 15.44 10.37
C LEU A 95 6.18 16.83 9.74
N LYS A 96 6.59 16.89 8.46
CA LYS A 96 6.73 18.14 7.72
C LYS A 96 5.39 18.68 7.24
N HIS A 97 4.53 17.83 6.66
CA HIS A 97 3.36 18.29 5.91
C HIS A 97 2.05 18.23 6.69
N SER A 98 1.92 17.33 7.67
CA SER A 98 0.66 17.18 8.40
C SER A 98 0.24 18.43 9.20
N PRO A 99 1.14 19.23 9.80
CA PRO A 99 0.75 20.48 10.46
C PRO A 99 0.20 21.54 9.49
N GLU A 100 0.60 21.48 8.22
CA GLU A 100 0.08 22.36 7.17
C GLU A 100 -1.27 21.87 6.63
N ILE A 101 -1.48 20.56 6.60
CA ILE A 101 -2.74 19.91 6.21
C ILE A 101 -3.81 20.06 7.30
N PHE A 102 -3.43 19.84 8.56
CA PHE A 102 -4.29 19.89 9.74
C PHE A 102 -3.79 20.94 10.74
N PRO A 103 -3.96 22.25 10.45
CA PRO A 103 -3.50 23.31 11.33
C PRO A 103 -4.22 23.27 12.69
N GLN A 104 -3.46 23.16 13.78
CA GLN A 104 -4.01 23.04 15.14
C GLN A 104 -4.39 24.39 15.79
N ASN A 105 -4.06 25.52 15.14
CA ASN A 105 -4.39 26.86 15.64
C ASN A 105 -5.66 27.40 14.96
N THR A 106 -6.59 27.93 15.76
CA THR A 106 -7.98 28.29 15.41
C THR A 106 -8.14 29.49 14.46
N TRP A 107 -7.07 29.96 13.82
CA TRP A 107 -7.15 31.07 12.86
C TRP A 107 -6.20 30.84 11.69
N SER A 108 -6.64 30.06 10.71
CA SER A 108 -6.04 30.08 9.38
C SER A 108 -7.12 29.90 8.31
N PRO A 109 -7.33 30.88 7.42
CA PRO A 109 -8.22 30.73 6.28
C PRO A 109 -7.56 29.79 5.26
N PHE A 110 -8.33 28.80 4.76
CA PHE A 110 -7.95 27.81 3.74
C PHE A 110 -7.49 28.50 2.42
N PRO A 111 -6.20 28.36 2.02
CA PRO A 111 -5.91 27.89 0.66
C PRO A 111 -4.59 27.06 0.46
N HIS A 112 -3.84 26.67 1.51
CA HIS A 112 -2.48 26.12 1.33
C HIS A 112 -2.37 24.60 1.07
N VAL A 113 -3.34 23.78 1.48
CA VAL A 113 -3.28 22.30 1.37
C VAL A 113 -3.20 21.81 -0.08
N ILE A 114 -3.96 22.42 -0.98
CA ILE A 114 -3.98 22.06 -2.42
C ILE A 114 -2.59 22.23 -3.05
N LYS A 115 -1.78 23.20 -2.60
CA LYS A 115 -0.49 23.51 -3.22
C LYS A 115 0.59 22.47 -2.90
N ILE A 116 0.52 21.83 -1.74
CA ILE A 116 1.49 20.81 -1.28
C ILE A 116 1.24 19.49 -2.00
N ILE A 117 -0.02 19.02 -2.07
CA ILE A 117 -0.33 17.79 -2.80
C ILE A 117 -0.18 18.01 -4.31
N LYS A 118 -0.46 19.23 -4.80
CA LYS A 118 -0.04 19.62 -6.17
C LYS A 118 1.47 19.64 -6.35
N SER A 119 2.31 19.75 -5.32
CA SER A 119 3.78 19.67 -5.51
C SER A 119 4.27 18.24 -5.76
N LEU A 120 3.44 17.24 -5.46
CA LEU A 120 3.50 15.91 -6.06
C LEU A 120 2.90 15.95 -7.47
N VAL A 121 3.26 16.94 -8.32
CA VAL A 121 3.02 16.84 -9.77
C VAL A 121 3.86 15.66 -10.24
N GLY A 122 3.31 14.48 -10.03
CA GLY A 122 3.88 13.22 -10.44
C GLY A 122 3.52 12.94 -11.88
N PRO A 123 4.14 11.92 -12.47
CA PRO A 123 3.63 11.33 -13.69
C PRO A 123 2.16 10.95 -13.51
N LYS A 124 1.43 10.85 -14.62
CA LYS A 124 0.13 10.21 -14.59
C LYS A 124 0.27 8.78 -14.06
N TYR A 125 -0.75 8.30 -13.37
CA TYR A 125 -0.75 6.93 -12.85
C TYR A 125 -0.63 5.94 -14.02
N ASP A 126 0.44 5.14 -14.09
CA ASP A 126 0.63 4.12 -15.13
C ASP A 126 -0.15 2.83 -14.80
N GLY A 127 -1.44 2.96 -14.52
CA GLY A 127 -2.32 1.84 -14.21
C GLY A 127 -2.34 0.79 -15.32
N ASN A 128 -1.54 -0.25 -15.19
CA ASN A 128 -1.36 -1.29 -16.21
C ASN A 128 -2.61 -2.17 -16.45
N PHE A 129 -3.64 -2.08 -15.61
CA PHE A 129 -4.80 -2.96 -15.64
C PHE A 129 -6.06 -2.25 -16.17
N GLU A 130 -6.61 -1.26 -15.46
CA GLU A 130 -7.84 -0.59 -15.90
C GLU A 130 -7.64 0.50 -16.96
N ILE A 131 -6.49 1.18 -17.01
CA ILE A 131 -6.26 2.27 -17.98
C ILE A 131 -6.17 1.73 -19.41
N LYS A 132 -5.66 0.51 -19.60
CA LYS A 132 -5.64 -0.15 -20.92
C LYS A 132 -7.02 -0.24 -21.54
N GLU A 133 -8.06 -0.47 -20.74
CA GLU A 133 -9.46 -0.55 -21.20
C GLU A 133 -10.19 0.78 -21.12
N LYS A 134 -9.80 1.66 -20.19
CA LYS A 134 -10.45 2.95 -19.96
C LYS A 134 -9.40 4.07 -19.83
N PRO A 135 -8.87 4.59 -20.96
CA PRO A 135 -7.88 5.67 -20.96
C PRO A 135 -8.33 6.92 -20.19
N SER A 136 -9.64 7.20 -20.17
CA SER A 136 -10.22 8.28 -19.36
C SER A 136 -10.01 8.15 -17.83
N PHE A 137 -9.45 7.07 -17.31
CA PHE A 137 -9.09 6.93 -15.89
C PHE A 137 -7.61 7.27 -15.61
N ASP A 138 -6.85 7.63 -16.65
CA ASP A 138 -5.45 8.08 -16.58
C ASP A 138 -5.35 9.51 -16.00
N ALA A 139 -5.56 9.61 -14.69
CA ALA A 139 -5.51 10.84 -13.92
C ALA A 139 -4.10 11.14 -13.40
N LEU A 140 -3.87 12.40 -13.05
CA LEU A 140 -2.65 12.79 -12.33
C LEU A 140 -2.62 12.12 -10.96
N LEU A 141 -1.45 11.63 -10.56
CA LEU A 141 -1.29 10.99 -9.25
C LEU A 141 -1.59 11.95 -8.09
N SER A 142 -1.34 13.25 -8.27
CA SER A 142 -1.76 14.29 -7.34
C SER A 142 -3.28 14.33 -7.17
N ASP A 143 -4.05 14.29 -8.27
CA ASP A 143 -5.52 14.30 -8.20
C ASP A 143 -6.07 13.06 -7.51
N ILE A 144 -5.49 11.88 -7.80
CA ILE A 144 -5.84 10.63 -7.13
C ILE A 144 -5.53 10.72 -5.63
N SER A 145 -4.36 11.25 -5.27
CA SER A 145 -3.90 11.38 -3.87
C SER A 145 -4.76 12.37 -3.06
N ILE A 146 -5.18 13.48 -3.68
CA ILE A 146 -6.12 14.44 -3.06
C ILE A 146 -7.49 13.78 -2.90
N ALA A 147 -8.02 13.20 -3.98
CA ALA A 147 -9.35 12.59 -3.99
C ALA A 147 -9.49 11.48 -2.94
N THR A 148 -8.54 10.53 -2.89
CA THR A 148 -8.60 9.42 -1.94
C THR A 148 -8.55 9.89 -0.49
N SER A 149 -7.96 11.06 -0.22
CA SER A 149 -7.79 11.64 1.12
C SER A 149 -8.84 12.70 1.49
N ALA A 150 -9.78 13.02 0.60
CA ALA A 150 -10.74 14.12 0.75
C ALA A 150 -11.89 13.77 1.71
N ALA A 151 -11.58 13.59 3.00
CA ALA A 151 -12.50 13.05 3.99
C ALA A 151 -13.66 14.01 4.27
N PRO A 152 -14.93 13.59 4.13
CA PRO A 152 -16.07 14.45 4.42
C PRO A 152 -15.98 15.01 5.84
N THR A 153 -16.33 16.30 5.98
CA THR A 153 -16.20 17.13 7.20
C THR A 153 -14.79 17.62 7.53
N TYR A 154 -13.72 17.00 7.00
CA TYR A 154 -12.33 17.46 7.17
C TYR A 154 -11.82 18.24 5.96
N LEU A 155 -12.07 17.74 4.75
CA LEU A 155 -11.57 18.29 3.50
C LEU A 155 -12.72 18.41 2.48
N PRO A 156 -12.68 19.40 1.57
CA PRO A 156 -13.66 19.51 0.49
C PRO A 156 -13.52 18.35 -0.50
N ALA A 157 -14.63 17.99 -1.16
CA ALA A 157 -14.58 17.07 -2.29
C ALA A 157 -13.63 17.60 -3.38
N HIS A 158 -12.93 16.67 -4.04
CA HIS A 158 -11.96 17.01 -5.08
C HIS A 158 -12.58 16.83 -6.47
N TYR A 159 -12.46 17.86 -7.29
CA TYR A 159 -12.88 17.84 -8.69
C TYR A 159 -11.69 17.98 -9.62
N PHE A 160 -11.66 17.14 -10.64
CA PHE A 160 -10.70 17.21 -11.74
C PHE A 160 -11.29 16.55 -12.99
N GLU A 161 -10.61 16.74 -14.11
CA GLU A 161 -11.00 16.20 -15.40
C GLU A 161 -9.86 15.40 -16.02
N THR A 162 -10.21 14.40 -16.80
CA THR A 162 -9.28 13.71 -17.70
C THR A 162 -9.81 13.79 -19.12
N GLU A 163 -8.92 13.57 -20.07
CA GLU A 163 -9.23 13.55 -21.49
C GLU A 163 -8.70 12.23 -22.07
N ASP A 164 -9.54 11.52 -22.83
CA ASP A 164 -9.11 10.33 -23.56
C ASP A 164 -8.44 10.67 -24.89
N ALA A 165 -7.98 9.64 -25.63
CA ALA A 165 -7.27 9.81 -26.90
C ALA A 165 -8.15 10.46 -27.99
N GLU A 166 -9.47 10.36 -27.85
CA GLU A 166 -10.47 10.93 -28.76
C GLU A 166 -10.88 12.37 -28.38
N GLY A 167 -10.27 12.94 -27.33
CA GLY A 167 -10.55 14.28 -26.85
C GLY A 167 -11.83 14.39 -26.02
N LYS A 168 -12.38 13.26 -25.56
CA LYS A 168 -13.58 13.25 -24.73
C LYS A 168 -13.19 13.45 -23.28
N VAL A 169 -13.75 14.53 -22.71
CA VAL A 169 -13.55 14.88 -21.31
C VAL A 169 -14.40 13.98 -20.41
N ARG A 170 -13.79 13.50 -19.32
CA ARG A 170 -14.46 12.86 -18.20
C ARG A 170 -14.24 13.69 -16.94
N GLU A 171 -15.34 14.06 -16.31
CA GLU A 171 -15.33 14.75 -15.02
C GLU A 171 -15.30 13.75 -13.86
N PHE A 172 -14.53 14.09 -12.83
CA PHE A 172 -14.46 13.37 -11.57
C PHE A 172 -14.83 14.30 -10.42
N ASN A 173 -15.75 13.85 -9.56
CA ASN A 173 -16.13 14.53 -8.33
C ASN A 173 -16.01 13.52 -7.20
N LEU A 174 -14.86 13.50 -6.53
CA LEU A 174 -14.46 12.41 -5.62
C LEU A 174 -14.33 12.89 -4.18
N ILE A 175 -14.56 11.96 -3.26
CA ILE A 175 -14.35 12.11 -1.82
C ILE A 175 -13.49 10.93 -1.33
N ASP A 176 -13.09 10.98 -0.06
CA ASP A 176 -12.21 9.97 0.53
C ASP A 176 -12.70 8.53 0.34
N GLY A 177 -11.76 7.67 -0.05
CA GLY A 177 -12.02 6.26 -0.31
C GLY A 177 -12.48 5.49 0.92
N GLY A 178 -12.26 6.01 2.13
CA GLY A 178 -12.75 5.45 3.39
C GLY A 178 -14.27 5.39 3.50
N VAL A 179 -14.98 6.20 2.71
CA VAL A 179 -16.44 6.11 2.55
C VAL A 179 -16.85 4.85 1.78
N ALA A 180 -16.00 4.38 0.86
CA ALA A 180 -16.23 3.17 0.07
C ALA A 180 -15.61 1.92 0.71
N ALA A 181 -14.32 1.97 1.06
CA ALA A 181 -13.56 0.88 1.66
C ALA A 181 -12.34 1.42 2.44
N ASN A 182 -12.45 1.54 3.76
CA ASN A 182 -11.33 1.98 4.60
C ASN A 182 -10.14 0.99 4.60
N ASN A 183 -10.42 -0.30 4.43
CA ASN A 183 -9.43 -1.37 4.25
C ASN A 183 -9.55 -1.88 2.80
N PRO A 184 -8.60 -1.54 1.90
CA PRO A 184 -8.69 -1.88 0.48
C PRO A 184 -8.27 -3.32 0.15
N THR A 185 -7.98 -4.18 1.14
CA THR A 185 -7.40 -5.51 0.91
C THR A 185 -8.26 -6.37 -0.03
N LEU A 186 -9.58 -6.42 0.21
CA LEU A 186 -10.49 -7.21 -0.62
C LEU A 186 -10.69 -6.58 -2.01
N VAL A 187 -10.57 -5.24 -2.13
CA VAL A 187 -10.60 -4.54 -3.42
C VAL A 187 -9.37 -4.93 -4.25
N ALA A 188 -8.19 -4.96 -3.64
CA ALA A 188 -6.95 -5.37 -4.30
C ALA A 188 -6.99 -6.83 -4.76
N ILE A 189 -7.45 -7.76 -3.90
CA ILE A 189 -7.63 -9.17 -4.25
C ILE A 189 -8.65 -9.33 -5.38
N GLY A 190 -9.75 -8.57 -5.34
CA GLY A 190 -10.76 -8.56 -6.39
C GLY A 190 -10.20 -8.13 -7.75
N GLU A 191 -9.36 -7.10 -7.78
CA GLU A 191 -8.74 -6.62 -9.01
C GLU A 191 -7.73 -7.64 -9.58
N VAL A 192 -6.89 -8.24 -8.73
CA VAL A 192 -6.00 -9.35 -9.14
C VAL A 192 -6.81 -10.52 -9.72
N THR A 193 -7.91 -10.90 -9.06
CA THR A 193 -8.76 -12.01 -9.50
C THR A 193 -9.39 -11.73 -10.86
N LYS A 194 -9.85 -10.50 -11.08
CA LYS A 194 -10.41 -10.04 -12.35
C LYS A 194 -9.39 -10.13 -13.48
N GLU A 195 -8.14 -9.73 -13.25
CA GLU A 195 -7.07 -9.83 -14.25
C GLU A 195 -6.70 -11.28 -14.58
N ILE A 196 -6.74 -12.19 -13.60
CA ILE A 196 -6.60 -13.63 -13.82
C ILE A 196 -7.74 -14.16 -14.69
N ILE A 197 -8.99 -13.80 -14.39
CA ILE A 197 -10.18 -14.23 -15.15
C ILE A 197 -10.13 -13.73 -16.59
N LYS A 198 -9.62 -12.51 -16.81
CA LYS A 198 -9.40 -11.95 -18.14
C LYS A 198 -8.28 -12.66 -18.92
N GLY A 199 -7.49 -13.53 -18.27
CA GLY A 199 -6.42 -14.28 -18.90
C GLY A 199 -5.14 -13.47 -19.10
N SER A 200 -4.84 -12.52 -18.21
CA SER A 200 -3.56 -11.79 -18.22
C SER A 200 -2.37 -12.75 -18.18
N SER A 201 -1.36 -12.52 -19.04
CA SER A 201 -0.14 -13.32 -19.10
C SER A 201 0.76 -13.17 -17.87
N ASP A 202 0.54 -12.11 -17.08
CA ASP A 202 1.38 -11.80 -15.92
C ASP A 202 1.05 -12.72 -14.74
N PHE A 203 -0.16 -13.28 -14.70
CA PHE A 203 -0.64 -14.12 -13.62
C PHE A 203 -0.86 -15.58 -14.08
N PHE A 204 -0.57 -16.53 -13.20
CA PHE A 204 -0.91 -17.93 -13.44
C PHE A 204 -2.43 -18.15 -13.33
N PRO A 205 -3.02 -19.07 -14.11
CA PRO A 205 -4.46 -19.33 -14.05
C PRO A 205 -4.89 -19.87 -12.68
N ILE A 206 -5.89 -19.24 -12.07
CA ILE A 206 -6.57 -19.73 -10.86
C ILE A 206 -8.03 -20.05 -11.23
N LYS A 207 -8.59 -21.13 -10.70
CA LYS A 207 -10.03 -21.39 -10.85
C LYS A 207 -10.83 -20.29 -10.16
N PRO A 208 -11.84 -19.68 -10.81
CA PRO A 208 -12.66 -18.66 -10.18
C PRO A 208 -13.30 -19.22 -8.92
N MET A 209 -13.05 -18.57 -7.78
CA MET A 209 -13.84 -18.76 -6.57
C MET A 209 -14.84 -17.59 -6.54
N ASP A 210 -16.14 -17.87 -6.52
CA ASP A 210 -17.17 -16.83 -6.51
C ASP A 210 -17.08 -15.99 -5.23
N TYR A 211 -16.60 -14.74 -5.33
CA TYR A 211 -16.62 -13.78 -4.23
C TYR A 211 -17.78 -12.79 -4.41
N GLY A 212 -18.87 -13.05 -3.70
CA GLY A 212 -20.00 -12.14 -3.55
C GLY A 212 -19.90 -11.28 -2.28
N SER A 213 -20.05 -9.98 -2.45
CA SER A 213 -20.30 -8.92 -1.45
C SER A 213 -19.11 -8.40 -0.62
N ALA A 214 -18.81 -7.11 -0.80
CA ALA A 214 -17.72 -6.36 -0.19
C ALA A 214 -18.14 -5.65 1.12
N ASN A 215 -18.70 -6.38 2.08
CA ASN A 215 -18.93 -5.83 3.43
C ASN A 215 -18.58 -6.88 4.49
N MET A 216 -17.69 -6.50 5.42
CA MET A 216 -16.93 -7.31 6.41
C MET A 216 -15.57 -7.86 5.90
N VAL A 217 -14.68 -6.97 5.45
CA VAL A 217 -13.37 -7.30 4.85
C VAL A 217 -12.52 -8.29 5.67
N ASP A 218 -12.33 -8.07 6.97
CA ASP A 218 -11.36 -8.89 7.74
C ASP A 218 -11.88 -10.27 8.15
N LEU A 219 -13.18 -10.39 8.49
CA LEU A 219 -13.79 -11.69 8.80
C LEU A 219 -13.83 -12.56 7.53
N HIS A 220 -14.18 -11.98 6.37
CA HIS A 220 -14.19 -12.71 5.11
C HIS A 220 -12.79 -13.19 4.72
N LEU A 221 -11.76 -12.35 4.85
CA LEU A 221 -10.38 -12.75 4.52
C LEU A 221 -9.88 -13.86 5.44
N SER A 222 -10.11 -13.74 6.75
CA SER A 222 -9.68 -14.75 7.72
C SER A 222 -10.37 -16.10 7.45
N VAL A 223 -11.68 -16.09 7.17
CA VAL A 223 -12.44 -17.30 6.78
C VAL A 223 -11.87 -17.91 5.50
N VAL A 224 -11.56 -17.11 4.49
CA VAL A 224 -11.04 -17.59 3.20
C VAL A 224 -9.68 -18.26 3.37
N PHE A 225 -8.73 -17.59 4.03
CA PHE A 225 -7.39 -18.15 4.22
C PHE A 225 -7.40 -19.37 5.16
N GLN A 226 -8.34 -19.45 6.11
CA GLN A 226 -8.58 -20.65 6.92
C GLN A 226 -9.18 -21.80 6.10
N ALA A 227 -10.20 -21.52 5.28
CA ALA A 227 -10.82 -22.52 4.40
C ALA A 227 -9.82 -23.08 3.38
N LEU A 228 -8.83 -22.28 2.97
CA LEU A 228 -7.76 -22.68 2.06
C LEU A 228 -6.51 -23.25 2.76
N HIS A 229 -6.56 -23.46 4.09
CA HIS A 229 -5.42 -23.91 4.91
C HIS A 229 -4.13 -23.09 4.69
N SER A 230 -4.29 -21.79 4.38
CA SER A 230 -3.22 -20.87 3.97
C SER A 230 -3.09 -19.69 4.92
N GLU A 231 -3.49 -19.87 6.19
CA GLU A 231 -3.59 -18.81 7.19
C GLU A 231 -2.26 -18.09 7.49
N LYS A 232 -1.12 -18.68 7.15
CA LYS A 232 0.21 -18.08 7.31
C LYS A 232 0.56 -17.08 6.21
N ASN A 233 -0.23 -17.05 5.13
CA ASN A 233 -0.06 -16.18 3.97
C ASN A 233 -0.84 -14.85 4.10
N TYR A 234 -1.61 -14.68 5.17
CA TYR A 234 -2.28 -13.43 5.52
C TYR A 234 -1.74 -12.91 6.85
N LEU A 235 -1.22 -11.70 6.84
CA LEU A 235 -0.75 -10.99 8.04
C LEU A 235 -1.47 -9.65 8.12
N ARG A 236 -2.22 -9.46 9.21
CA ARG A 236 -2.90 -8.20 9.54
C ARG A 236 -2.28 -7.62 10.80
N ILE A 237 -1.71 -6.42 10.67
CA ILE A 237 -1.17 -5.66 11.80
C ILE A 237 -2.08 -4.46 12.02
N GLN A 238 -2.74 -4.42 13.16
CA GLN A 238 -3.68 -3.36 13.52
C GLN A 238 -3.64 -3.10 15.03
N ASP A 239 -4.08 -1.90 15.44
CA ASP A 239 -4.28 -1.55 16.84
C ASP A 239 -5.72 -1.09 17.10
N ASP A 240 -6.47 -1.90 17.84
CA ASP A 240 -7.85 -1.60 18.22
C ASP A 240 -7.95 -0.93 19.61
N THR A 241 -6.81 -0.62 20.23
CA THR A 241 -6.70 -0.10 21.60
C THR A 241 -6.33 1.39 21.67
N LEU A 242 -6.27 2.06 20.51
CA LEU A 242 -5.97 3.49 20.44
C LEU A 242 -7.02 4.31 21.20
N SER A 243 -6.57 5.25 22.02
CA SER A 243 -7.42 6.14 22.80
C SER A 243 -6.77 7.51 22.98
N GLY A 244 -7.55 8.53 23.36
CA GLY A 244 -7.02 9.88 23.56
C GLY A 244 -6.58 10.55 22.26
N GLN A 245 -5.40 11.18 22.25
CA GLN A 245 -4.93 11.93 21.09
C GLN A 245 -4.49 11.02 19.92
N VAL A 246 -3.93 9.85 20.23
CA VAL A 246 -3.45 8.89 19.21
C VAL A 246 -4.59 8.23 18.42
N SER A 247 -5.82 8.24 18.96
CA SER A 247 -6.99 7.80 18.19
C SER A 247 -7.47 8.83 17.16
N SER A 248 -7.04 10.09 17.29
CA SER A 248 -7.46 11.16 16.35
C SER A 248 -6.78 11.03 15.00
N VAL A 249 -7.49 11.46 13.97
CA VAL A 249 -7.03 11.39 12.57
C VAL A 249 -6.39 12.69 12.07
N ASP A 250 -6.44 13.75 12.88
CA ASP A 250 -6.14 15.13 12.48
C ASP A 250 -5.32 15.93 13.52
N ILE A 251 -5.00 15.39 14.69
CA ILE A 251 -4.21 16.09 15.72
C ILE A 251 -2.72 16.10 15.34
N ALA A 252 -2.33 17.03 14.48
CA ALA A 252 -0.98 17.15 13.90
C ALA A 252 0.01 17.88 14.83
N THR A 253 0.19 17.39 16.05
CA THR A 253 1.17 17.93 17.00
C THR A 253 2.43 17.07 17.06
N LYS A 254 3.58 17.68 17.38
CA LYS A 254 4.85 16.95 17.53
C LYS A 254 4.76 15.84 18.57
N GLN A 255 4.03 16.06 19.67
CA GLN A 255 3.81 15.05 20.69
C GLN A 255 3.04 13.86 20.12
N ASN A 256 1.88 14.12 19.50
CA ASN A 256 1.05 13.05 18.95
C ASN A 256 1.76 12.26 17.83
N PHE A 257 2.61 12.91 17.04
CA PHE A 257 3.43 12.19 16.06
C PHE A 257 4.44 11.23 16.71
N ASN A 258 5.09 11.63 17.80
CA ASN A 258 5.97 10.74 18.54
C ASN A 258 5.18 9.58 19.13
N ASP A 259 4.02 9.86 19.74
CA ASP A 259 3.16 8.84 20.33
C ASP A 259 2.67 7.82 19.27
N LEU A 260 2.32 8.28 18.07
CA LEU A 260 1.95 7.40 16.95
C LEU A 260 3.11 6.53 16.46
N VAL A 261 4.34 7.04 16.48
CA VAL A 261 5.53 6.25 16.16
C VAL A 261 5.78 5.20 17.25
N GLU A 262 5.70 5.58 18.52
CA GLU A 262 5.81 4.65 19.66
C GLU A 262 4.74 3.55 19.62
N VAL A 263 3.51 3.88 19.21
CA VAL A 263 2.45 2.90 18.95
C VAL A 263 2.89 1.92 17.85
N GLY A 264 3.42 2.40 16.73
CA GLY A 264 3.92 1.55 15.65
C GLY A 264 5.07 0.63 16.09
N GLU A 265 6.03 1.16 16.85
CA GLU A 265 7.13 0.38 17.42
C GLU A 265 6.62 -0.66 18.45
N GLY A 266 5.65 -0.27 19.27
CA GLY A 266 4.98 -1.16 20.21
C GLY A 266 4.22 -2.29 19.52
N LEU A 267 3.56 -2.00 18.39
CA LEU A 267 2.86 -3.01 17.58
C LEU A 267 3.79 -4.10 17.07
N LEU A 268 5.03 -3.77 16.67
CA LEU A 268 6.02 -4.78 16.25
C LEU A 268 6.24 -5.83 17.34
N LYS A 269 6.22 -5.43 18.61
CA LYS A 269 6.44 -6.32 19.76
C LYS A 269 5.18 -7.05 20.23
N LYS A 270 4.00 -6.65 19.77
CA LYS A 270 2.75 -7.36 20.09
C LYS A 270 2.68 -8.70 19.35
N PRO A 271 2.01 -9.72 19.94
CA PRO A 271 1.73 -10.98 19.24
C PRO A 271 0.87 -10.74 17.99
N VAL A 272 1.10 -11.56 16.96
CA VAL A 272 0.23 -11.57 15.77
C VAL A 272 -1.21 -11.84 16.22
N SER A 273 -2.14 -11.02 15.77
CA SER A 273 -3.55 -11.20 16.08
C SER A 273 -4.27 -11.85 14.92
N ARG A 274 -5.18 -12.79 15.21
CA ARG A 274 -6.00 -13.49 14.21
C ARG A 274 -7.47 -13.35 14.58
N VAL A 275 -8.34 -13.27 13.57
CA VAL A 275 -9.78 -13.29 13.82
C VAL A 275 -10.19 -14.67 14.29
N ASN A 276 -10.78 -14.76 15.47
CA ASN A 276 -11.48 -15.94 15.93
C ASN A 276 -12.84 -16.00 15.20
N LEU A 277 -13.05 -17.05 14.41
CA LEU A 277 -14.27 -17.18 13.58
C LEU A 277 -15.55 -17.41 14.39
N GLU A 278 -15.45 -17.88 15.62
CA GLU A 278 -16.63 -18.16 16.46
C GLU A 278 -17.23 -16.87 17.00
N ASN A 279 -16.38 -15.88 17.33
CA ASN A 279 -16.81 -14.64 17.98
C ASN A 279 -16.51 -13.36 17.17
N GLY A 280 -15.81 -13.47 16.05
CA GLY A 280 -15.42 -12.37 15.16
C GLY A 280 -14.38 -11.42 15.74
N ARG A 281 -13.76 -11.74 16.87
CA ARG A 281 -12.79 -10.87 17.56
C ARG A 281 -11.37 -11.25 17.21
N PHE A 282 -10.48 -10.26 17.26
CA PHE A 282 -9.04 -10.49 17.13
C PHE A 282 -8.49 -11.04 18.45
N GLU A 283 -7.82 -12.18 18.35
CA GLU A 283 -7.16 -12.85 19.46
C GLU A 283 -5.67 -13.00 19.19
N ALA A 284 -4.86 -12.77 20.21
CA ALA A 284 -3.42 -12.92 20.14
C ALA A 284 -3.06 -14.39 19.87
N SER A 285 -2.23 -14.60 18.85
CA SER A 285 -1.58 -15.89 18.59
C SER A 285 -0.35 -16.01 19.48
N ASN A 286 -0.23 -17.10 20.23
CA ASN A 286 0.88 -17.33 21.15
C ASN A 286 2.20 -17.74 20.46
N HIS A 287 2.29 -17.69 19.13
CA HIS A 287 3.34 -18.35 18.37
C HIS A 287 4.42 -17.41 17.82
N GLU A 288 4.09 -16.16 17.49
CA GLU A 288 5.03 -15.18 16.96
C GLU A 288 4.54 -13.74 17.20
N THR A 289 5.47 -12.81 17.33
CA THR A 289 5.26 -11.36 17.32
C THR A 289 5.08 -10.83 15.90
N ASN A 290 4.54 -9.62 15.76
CA ASN A 290 4.42 -8.96 14.46
C ASN A 290 5.80 -8.75 13.81
N GLU A 291 6.83 -8.44 14.59
CA GLU A 291 8.22 -8.33 14.14
C GLU A 291 8.73 -9.64 13.54
N GLU A 292 8.58 -10.76 14.26
CA GLU A 292 8.99 -12.09 13.80
C GLU A 292 8.23 -12.49 12.52
N ALA A 293 6.93 -12.19 12.46
CA ALA A 293 6.12 -12.42 11.28
C ALA A 293 6.59 -11.57 10.08
N LEU A 294 6.93 -10.29 10.29
CA LEU A 294 7.45 -9.43 9.22
C LEU A 294 8.82 -9.89 8.71
N ILE A 295 9.72 -10.34 9.59
CA ILE A 295 11.00 -10.93 9.19
C ILE A 295 10.77 -12.19 8.34
N ARG A 296 9.80 -13.03 8.73
CA ARG A 296 9.39 -14.20 7.95
C ARG A 296 8.82 -13.81 6.59
N PHE A 297 7.96 -12.80 6.53
CA PHE A 297 7.42 -12.27 5.27
C PHE A 297 8.53 -11.67 4.37
N ALA A 298 9.48 -10.93 4.93
CA ALA A 298 10.61 -10.38 4.19
C ALA A 298 11.42 -11.48 3.48
N LYS A 299 11.67 -12.61 4.18
CA LYS A 299 12.32 -13.78 3.58
C LYS A 299 11.50 -14.37 2.44
N LEU A 300 10.19 -14.58 2.65
CA LEU A 300 9.30 -15.10 1.59
C LEU A 300 9.27 -14.20 0.36
N LEU A 301 9.23 -12.88 0.55
CA LEU A 301 9.24 -11.90 -0.53
C LEU A 301 10.57 -11.92 -1.31
N SER A 302 11.71 -11.97 -0.61
CA SER A 302 13.04 -12.09 -1.23
C SER A 302 13.18 -13.40 -2.00
N GLU A 303 12.82 -14.54 -1.39
CA GLU A 303 12.85 -15.85 -2.03
C GLU A 303 11.98 -15.89 -3.29
N GLU A 304 10.76 -15.36 -3.24
CA GLU A 304 9.85 -15.29 -4.37
C GLU A 304 10.41 -14.40 -5.49
N LYS A 305 10.95 -13.21 -5.17
CA LYS A 305 11.60 -12.32 -6.14
C LYS A 305 12.74 -13.02 -6.88
N TRP A 306 13.65 -13.67 -6.15
CA TRP A 306 14.79 -14.37 -6.75
C TRP A 306 14.37 -15.61 -7.53
N LEU A 307 13.34 -16.33 -7.07
CA LEU A 307 12.76 -17.45 -7.80
C LEU A 307 12.21 -17.01 -9.16
N ARG A 308 11.44 -15.92 -9.19
CA ARG A 308 10.89 -15.36 -10.43
C ARG A 308 11.98 -14.90 -11.37
N LEU A 309 13.01 -14.22 -10.84
CA LEU A 309 14.16 -13.82 -11.64
C LEU A 309 14.85 -15.04 -12.27
N ALA A 310 15.15 -16.08 -11.51
CA ALA A 310 15.81 -17.28 -12.01
C ALA A 310 15.00 -18.03 -13.09
N ARG A 311 13.66 -17.97 -13.01
CA ARG A 311 12.75 -18.61 -13.97
C ARG A 311 12.43 -17.73 -15.19
N SER A 312 12.60 -16.42 -15.06
CA SER A 312 12.37 -15.46 -16.15
C SER A 312 13.41 -15.57 -17.28
N PRO A 313 13.08 -15.12 -18.50
CA PRO A 313 14.05 -14.97 -19.58
C PRO A 313 15.23 -14.07 -19.20
N ASP A 314 14.99 -13.02 -18.42
CA ASP A 314 16.00 -12.03 -18.02
C ASP A 314 17.06 -12.62 -17.09
N GLY A 315 16.67 -13.49 -16.15
CA GLY A 315 17.62 -14.17 -15.25
C GLY A 315 18.52 -15.19 -15.95
N LYS A 316 18.07 -15.77 -17.07
CA LYS A 316 18.92 -16.66 -17.89
C LYS A 316 20.05 -15.93 -18.61
N CYS A 317 19.92 -14.62 -18.82
CA CYS A 317 20.97 -13.77 -19.39
C CYS A 317 21.98 -13.26 -18.35
N ALA A 318 21.65 -13.33 -17.06
CA ALA A 318 22.48 -12.82 -15.95
C ALA A 318 23.39 -13.89 -15.30
N MET A 319 23.24 -15.16 -15.68
CA MET A 319 24.14 -16.24 -15.24
C MET A 319 25.41 -16.20 -16.09
N PRO A 320 26.61 -16.00 -15.52
CA PRO A 320 27.85 -16.16 -16.27
C PRO A 320 27.96 -17.61 -16.73
N ASN A 321 28.29 -17.82 -18.01
CA ASN A 321 28.63 -19.13 -18.55
C ASN A 321 29.64 -19.82 -17.62
N SER A 322 29.24 -20.91 -17.00
CA SER A 322 30.15 -21.83 -16.34
C SER A 322 30.80 -22.69 -17.44
N ASP A 323 31.92 -22.21 -17.96
CA ASP A 323 32.94 -23.05 -18.60
C ASP A 323 33.99 -23.45 -17.57
#